data_AF-A0A9E1XFV9-F1
#
_entry.id   AF-A0A9E1XFV9-F1
#
_cell.length_a   1.000
_cell.length_b   1.000
_cell.length_c   1.000
_cell.angle_alpha   90.00
_cell.angle_beta   90.00
_cell.angle_gamma   90.00
#
_symmetry.space_group_name_H-M   'P 1'
#
loop_
_entity.id
_entity.type
_entity.pdbx_description
1 polymer ?
#
loop_
_entity_poly.entity_id
_entity_poly.type
_entity_poly.pdbx_seq_one_letter_code
_entity_poly.pdbx_strand_id
1 'polypeptide(L)'
;MLGLEEEEETTTTTPSQPTSTVTTVTLRAYELDDNATNSSTPITNAEKQAETFTEINDSTITSRGWTMTDTNATYSVEVGKSCYSWSRTTSVSHVVDGVSYSAGHYHFNAADNTSYANGVYNWTEYGPEHSQSEIDTTCAAGTEGKVKTANSDNYTADVTIYLKIDSVTTQ
;
A
#
# COMPACT_ATOMS: atom_id res chain seq x y z
N MET A 1 13.51 -64.91 -42.93
CA MET A 1 14.38 -64.11 -42.05
C MET A 1 13.61 -62.83 -41.78
N LEU A 2 12.98 -62.74 -40.60
CA LEU A 2 12.17 -61.61 -40.18
C LEU A 2 13.11 -60.61 -39.49
N GLY A 3 13.21 -59.39 -40.02
CA GLY A 3 13.86 -58.26 -39.35
C GLY A 3 12.79 -57.37 -38.73
N LEU A 4 12.86 -57.21 -37.41
CA LEU A 4 12.08 -56.26 -36.61
C LEU A 4 12.72 -54.88 -36.76
N GLU A 5 11.94 -53.86 -37.15
CA GLU A 5 12.32 -52.46 -37.00
C GLU A 5 11.71 -51.97 -35.69
N GLU A 6 12.56 -51.52 -34.76
CA GLU A 6 12.16 -50.92 -33.48
C GLU A 6 11.75 -49.45 -33.73
N GLU A 7 10.53 -49.09 -33.32
CA GLU A 7 10.09 -47.70 -33.28
C GLU A 7 10.70 -47.00 -32.06
N GLU A 8 11.49 -45.95 -32.29
CA GLU A 8 12.07 -45.12 -31.24
C GLU A 8 11.02 -44.08 -30.78
N GLU A 9 10.43 -44.30 -29.60
CA GLU A 9 9.47 -43.39 -28.98
C GLU A 9 10.21 -42.18 -28.36
N THR A 10 10.27 -41.07 -29.11
CA THR A 10 10.80 -39.80 -28.59
C THR A 10 9.84 -39.22 -27.55
N THR A 11 10.20 -39.36 -26.27
CA THR A 11 9.52 -38.71 -25.14
C THR A 11 9.96 -37.25 -25.04
N THR A 12 9.11 -36.34 -25.52
CA THR A 12 9.31 -34.90 -25.33
C THR A 12 8.93 -34.52 -23.90
N THR A 13 9.90 -34.36 -23.00
CA THR A 13 9.68 -33.76 -21.68
C THR A 13 9.52 -32.25 -21.84
N THR A 14 8.29 -31.75 -21.67
CA THR A 14 8.03 -30.30 -21.52
C THR A 14 8.71 -29.81 -20.24
N PRO A 15 9.59 -28.79 -20.27
CA PRO A 15 10.15 -28.22 -19.06
C PRO A 15 9.02 -27.60 -18.22
N SER A 16 8.95 -27.97 -16.94
CA SER A 16 8.04 -27.34 -15.98
C SER A 16 8.38 -25.86 -15.88
N GLN A 17 7.44 -25.00 -16.26
CA GLN A 17 7.57 -23.55 -16.15
C GLN A 17 7.66 -23.21 -14.65
N PRO A 18 8.63 -22.37 -14.22
CA PRO A 18 8.70 -21.98 -12.81
C PRO A 18 7.38 -21.31 -12.42
N THR A 19 6.74 -21.82 -11.37
CA THR A 19 5.65 -21.13 -10.69
C THR A 19 6.19 -19.82 -10.13
N SER A 20 5.81 -18.70 -10.75
CA SER A 20 6.09 -17.38 -10.19
C SER A 20 5.36 -17.27 -8.86
N THR A 21 6.12 -17.13 -7.79
CA THR A 21 5.57 -16.84 -6.48
C THR A 21 5.08 -15.41 -6.44
N VAL A 22 3.84 -15.21 -6.00
CA VAL A 22 3.22 -13.88 -5.86
C VAL A 22 3.15 -13.54 -4.37
N THR A 23 3.81 -12.44 -3.99
CA THR A 23 3.70 -11.88 -2.64
C THR A 23 2.68 -10.75 -2.63
N THR A 24 1.70 -10.82 -1.73
CA THR A 24 0.74 -9.73 -1.51
C THR A 24 0.91 -9.19 -0.10
N VAL A 25 1.12 -7.88 0.01
CA VAL A 25 1.10 -7.16 1.30
C VAL A 25 -0.25 -6.51 1.47
N THR A 26 -0.92 -6.77 2.58
CA THR A 26 -2.14 -6.08 3.00
C THR A 26 -1.84 -5.17 4.17
N LEU A 27 -2.30 -3.94 4.05
CA LEU A 27 -2.08 -2.88 5.02
C LEU A 27 -3.44 -2.40 5.53
N ARG A 28 -3.49 -2.10 6.81
CA ARG A 28 -4.70 -1.68 7.51
C ARG A 28 -4.61 -0.24 7.95
N ALA A 29 -5.71 0.47 7.80
CA ALA A 29 -5.83 1.88 8.13
C ALA A 29 -6.39 2.08 9.54
N TYR A 30 -5.81 3.03 10.26
CA TYR A 30 -6.18 3.42 11.61
C TYR A 30 -6.37 4.94 11.69
N GLU A 31 -7.24 5.37 12.60
CA GLU A 31 -7.42 6.76 13.00
C GLU A 31 -6.84 6.99 14.39
N LEU A 32 -6.06 8.06 14.54
CA LEU A 32 -5.52 8.48 15.83
C LEU A 32 -6.49 9.43 16.52
N ASP A 33 -6.87 9.09 17.75
CA ASP A 33 -7.42 10.03 18.72
C ASP A 33 -6.30 10.45 19.70
N ASP A 34 -5.81 11.67 19.54
CA ASP A 34 -4.83 12.31 20.42
C ASP A 34 -5.47 13.20 21.51
N ASN A 35 -6.81 13.30 21.53
CA ASN A 35 -7.58 14.07 22.51
C ASN A 35 -8.02 13.25 23.73
N ALA A 36 -7.66 11.96 23.76
CA ALA A 36 -7.99 11.06 24.84
C ALA A 36 -7.17 11.39 26.11
N THR A 37 -7.72 12.27 26.95
CA THR A 37 -7.42 12.41 28.39
C THR A 37 -6.01 12.93 28.74
N ASN A 38 -5.89 14.24 29.04
CA ASN A 38 -4.73 14.85 29.69
C ASN A 38 -3.38 14.81 28.94
N SER A 39 -3.36 14.73 27.60
CA SER A 39 -2.09 14.80 26.89
C SER A 39 -1.45 16.20 27.01
N SER A 40 -0.38 16.30 27.78
CA SER A 40 0.57 17.42 27.74
C SER A 40 1.43 17.44 26.47
N THR A 41 1.19 16.51 25.54
CA THR A 41 1.97 16.29 24.31
C THR A 41 1.05 15.99 23.11
N PRO A 42 0.43 17.00 22.49
CA PRO A 42 -0.36 16.80 21.26
C PRO A 42 0.52 16.23 20.15
N ILE A 43 -0.09 15.58 19.15
CA ILE A 43 0.70 15.08 18.01
C ILE A 43 1.31 16.23 17.22
N THR A 44 2.57 16.09 16.83
CA THR A 44 3.30 17.09 16.06
C THR A 44 2.98 16.98 14.56
N ASN A 45 3.25 18.05 13.81
CA ASN A 45 3.11 18.04 12.35
C ASN A 45 4.04 17.01 11.67
N ALA A 46 5.20 16.71 12.27
CA ALA A 46 6.13 15.70 11.76
C ALA A 46 5.60 14.27 11.96
N GLU A 47 4.88 14.02 13.06
CA GLU A 47 4.21 12.73 13.30
C GLU A 47 2.93 12.57 12.45
N LYS A 48 2.39 13.67 11.92
CA LYS A 48 1.21 13.70 11.02
C LYS A 48 1.55 13.62 9.53
N GLN A 49 2.76 13.99 9.12
CA GLN A 49 3.08 14.11 7.70
C GLN A 49 3.51 12.78 7.10
N ALA A 50 2.88 12.44 5.97
CA ALA A 50 3.14 11.24 5.15
C ALA A 50 4.54 11.19 4.49
N GLU A 51 5.48 12.03 4.93
CA GLU A 51 6.79 12.25 4.30
C GLU A 51 7.96 12.23 5.29
N THR A 52 7.68 12.28 6.59
CA THR A 52 8.69 12.11 7.65
C THR A 52 8.41 10.80 8.36
N PHE A 53 9.32 9.85 8.22
CA PHE A 53 9.31 8.52 8.85
C PHE A 53 9.33 8.60 10.37
N THR A 54 8.25 9.08 10.98
CA THR A 54 8.04 8.97 12.41
C THR A 54 7.05 7.84 12.61
N GLU A 55 7.60 6.63 12.59
CA GLU A 55 6.90 5.43 13.01
C GLU A 55 6.43 5.60 14.47
N ILE A 56 5.14 5.44 14.72
CA ILE A 56 4.56 5.49 16.07
C ILE A 56 4.28 4.05 16.51
N ASN A 57 4.82 3.61 17.65
CA ASN A 57 4.56 2.29 18.19
C ASN A 57 3.50 2.29 19.31
N ASP A 58 2.99 1.11 19.64
CA ASP A 58 1.97 0.93 20.69
C ASP A 58 2.43 1.45 22.07
N SER A 59 3.73 1.39 22.37
CA SER A 59 4.30 1.96 23.60
C SER A 59 4.14 3.49 23.65
N THR A 60 4.39 4.17 22.53
CA THR A 60 4.25 5.63 22.41
C THR A 60 2.79 6.02 22.57
N ILE A 61 1.89 5.32 21.86
CA ILE A 61 0.44 5.49 21.97
C ILE A 61 0.00 5.40 23.44
N THR A 62 0.35 4.29 24.10
CA THR A 62 -0.01 4.04 25.51
C THR A 62 0.55 5.11 26.45
N SER A 63 1.83 5.49 26.28
CA SER A 63 2.50 6.46 27.17
C SER A 63 1.92 7.87 27.10
N ARG A 64 1.32 8.24 25.96
CA ARG A 64 0.73 9.57 25.72
C ARG A 64 -0.79 9.59 25.94
N GLY A 65 -1.38 8.45 26.30
CA GLY A 65 -2.83 8.31 26.46
C GLY A 65 -3.59 8.34 25.14
N TRP A 66 -2.92 8.16 24.02
CA TRP A 66 -3.54 8.16 22.70
C TRP A 66 -4.30 6.86 22.43
N THR A 67 -5.25 6.91 21.51
CA THR A 67 -5.96 5.72 21.04
C THR A 67 -5.84 5.60 19.52
N MET A 68 -5.52 4.40 19.06
CA MET A 68 -5.47 4.07 17.63
C MET A 68 -6.66 3.18 17.29
N THR A 69 -7.58 3.69 16.47
CA THR A 69 -8.84 3.02 16.14
C THR A 69 -8.76 2.40 14.76
N ASP A 70 -8.97 1.09 14.67
CA ASP A 70 -9.06 0.38 13.39
C ASP A 70 -10.29 0.87 12.60
N THR A 71 -10.06 1.32 11.37
CA THR A 71 -11.11 1.79 10.46
C THR A 71 -11.84 0.64 9.74
N ASN A 72 -11.35 -0.59 9.88
CA ASN A 72 -11.64 -1.79 9.08
C ASN A 72 -11.23 -1.69 7.59
N ALA A 73 -10.71 -0.56 7.13
CA ALA A 73 -10.27 -0.40 5.75
C ALA A 73 -8.91 -1.07 5.53
N THR A 74 -8.77 -1.74 4.38
CA THR A 74 -7.51 -2.34 3.94
C THR A 74 -7.18 -1.96 2.52
N TYR A 75 -5.88 -1.98 2.21
CA TYR A 75 -5.37 -1.95 0.85
C TYR A 75 -4.36 -3.08 0.68
N SER A 76 -4.51 -3.83 -0.41
CA SER A 76 -3.64 -4.98 -0.73
C SER A 76 -2.91 -4.71 -2.03
N VAL A 77 -1.59 -4.91 -2.03
CA VAL A 77 -0.73 -4.70 -3.18
C VAL A 77 0.07 -5.95 -3.46
N GLU A 78 0.07 -6.37 -4.72
CA GLU A 78 0.98 -7.37 -5.24
C GLU A 78 2.38 -6.76 -5.36
N VAL A 79 3.34 -7.31 -4.62
CA VAL A 79 4.72 -6.84 -4.61
C VAL A 79 5.37 -7.12 -5.96
N GLY A 80 6.04 -6.11 -6.52
CA GLY A 80 6.66 -6.15 -7.85
C GLY A 80 5.70 -5.84 -9.00
N LYS A 81 4.39 -5.75 -8.75
CA LYS A 81 3.44 -5.28 -9.77
C LYS A 81 3.53 -3.76 -9.90
N SER A 82 3.85 -3.30 -11.12
CA SER A 82 3.94 -1.88 -11.41
C SER A 82 2.56 -1.23 -11.49
N CYS A 83 2.48 0.02 -11.01
CA CYS A 83 1.29 0.87 -11.02
C CYS A 83 0.01 0.19 -10.54
N TYR A 84 0.07 -0.46 -9.37
CA TYR A 84 -1.13 -0.98 -8.74
C TYR A 84 -1.99 0.18 -8.20
N SER A 85 -3.12 0.44 -8.84
CA SER A 85 -4.03 1.53 -8.46
C SER A 85 -5.14 1.09 -7.49
N TRP A 86 -5.55 1.99 -6.62
CA TRP A 86 -6.75 1.85 -5.79
C TRP A 86 -7.50 3.19 -5.72
N SER A 87 -8.74 3.14 -5.23
CA SER A 87 -9.55 4.35 -5.01
C SER A 87 -10.13 4.41 -3.61
N ARG A 88 -10.31 5.63 -3.10
CA ARG A 88 -11.08 5.95 -1.90
C ARG A 88 -12.09 7.04 -2.20
N THR A 89 -13.12 7.19 -1.38
CA THR A 89 -14.00 8.38 -1.43
C THR A 89 -13.64 9.33 -0.31
N THR A 90 -13.75 10.64 -0.56
CA THR A 90 -13.69 11.65 0.49
C THR A 90 -15.10 12.02 0.96
N SER A 91 -15.28 12.28 2.24
CA SER A 91 -16.55 12.82 2.79
C SER A 91 -16.65 14.34 2.68
N VAL A 92 -15.60 15.01 2.19
CA VAL A 92 -15.46 16.47 2.17
C VAL A 92 -15.39 16.98 0.73
N SER A 93 -16.12 18.05 0.43
CA SER A 93 -16.00 18.78 -0.83
C SER A 93 -14.75 19.66 -0.82
N HIS A 94 -14.07 19.80 -1.95
CA HIS A 94 -12.90 20.67 -2.06
C HIS A 94 -12.70 21.23 -3.47
N VAL A 95 -11.76 22.17 -3.59
CA VAL A 95 -11.41 22.82 -4.86
C VAL A 95 -9.94 22.58 -5.15
N VAL A 96 -9.62 22.11 -6.35
CA VAL A 96 -8.25 21.99 -6.87
C VAL A 96 -8.19 22.75 -8.19
N ASP A 97 -7.24 23.68 -8.32
CA ASP A 97 -7.04 24.49 -9.54
C ASP A 97 -8.32 25.16 -10.08
N GLY A 98 -9.20 25.59 -9.17
CA GLY A 98 -10.48 26.23 -9.51
C GLY A 98 -11.61 25.27 -9.90
N VAL A 99 -11.36 23.96 -9.93
CA VAL A 99 -12.36 22.91 -10.15
C VAL A 99 -12.92 22.44 -8.81
N SER A 100 -14.25 22.47 -8.67
CA SER A 100 -14.94 22.05 -7.45
C SER A 100 -15.35 20.59 -7.52
N TYR A 101 -14.97 19.82 -6.50
CA TYR A 101 -15.33 18.43 -6.32
C TYR A 101 -16.25 18.29 -5.12
N SER A 102 -17.44 17.73 -5.32
CA SER A 102 -18.40 17.47 -4.25
C SER A 102 -17.95 16.32 -3.36
N ALA A 103 -18.30 16.33 -2.08
CA ALA A 103 -18.18 15.17 -1.21
C ALA A 103 -18.68 13.87 -1.89
N GLY A 104 -18.00 12.76 -1.61
CA GLY A 104 -18.30 11.43 -2.13
C GLY A 104 -17.64 11.09 -3.47
N HIS A 105 -16.86 12.00 -4.07
CA HIS A 105 -16.09 11.67 -5.28
C HIS A 105 -14.89 10.77 -4.95
N TYR A 106 -14.40 10.09 -5.99
CA TYR A 106 -13.25 9.20 -5.89
C TYR A 106 -11.93 9.96 -5.96
N HIS A 107 -11.00 9.54 -5.12
CA HIS A 107 -9.57 9.77 -5.23
C HIS A 107 -8.89 8.47 -5.60
N PHE A 108 -8.02 8.53 -6.58
CA PHE A 108 -7.26 7.39 -7.07
C PHE A 108 -5.79 7.55 -6.73
N ASN A 109 -5.20 6.53 -6.16
CA ASN A 109 -3.78 6.45 -5.85
C ASN A 109 -3.19 5.24 -6.56
N ALA A 110 -1.87 5.24 -6.77
CA ALA A 110 -1.16 4.09 -7.32
C ALA A 110 0.15 3.84 -6.59
N ALA A 111 0.56 2.58 -6.52
CA ALA A 111 1.82 2.14 -5.97
C ALA A 111 2.70 1.54 -7.07
N ASP A 112 3.96 1.96 -7.10
CA ASP A 112 5.01 1.36 -7.92
C ASP A 112 6.30 1.18 -7.11
N ASN A 113 7.31 0.56 -7.70
CA ASN A 113 8.60 0.28 -7.07
C ASN A 113 8.43 -0.44 -5.73
N THR A 114 7.46 -1.36 -5.68
CA THR A 114 7.06 -2.04 -4.44
C THR A 114 8.06 -3.11 -4.07
N SER A 115 8.40 -3.22 -2.79
CA SER A 115 9.26 -4.28 -2.27
C SER A 115 8.85 -4.67 -0.86
N TYR A 116 9.03 -5.94 -0.51
CA TYR A 116 8.85 -6.45 0.84
C TYR A 116 10.07 -7.26 1.25
N ALA A 117 10.80 -6.79 2.25
CA ALA A 117 11.99 -7.44 2.76
C ALA A 117 12.13 -7.19 4.26
N ASN A 118 12.55 -8.23 5.01
CA ASN A 118 12.83 -8.13 6.45
C ASN A 118 11.67 -7.53 7.27
N GLY A 119 10.41 -7.84 6.92
CA GLY A 119 9.24 -7.32 7.63
C GLY A 119 8.79 -5.91 7.22
N VAL A 120 9.53 -5.25 6.31
CA VAL A 120 9.25 -3.88 5.86
C VAL A 120 8.75 -3.90 4.42
N TYR A 121 7.57 -3.32 4.22
CA TYR A 121 7.03 -3.00 2.91
C TYR A 121 7.45 -1.59 2.51
N ASN A 122 7.95 -1.40 1.29
CA ASN A 122 8.30 -0.12 0.71
C ASN A 122 7.52 0.07 -0.59
N TRP A 123 7.03 1.27 -0.86
CA TRP A 123 6.41 1.63 -2.13
C TRP A 123 6.64 3.09 -2.47
N THR A 124 6.57 3.41 -3.76
CA THR A 124 6.38 4.78 -4.24
C THR A 124 4.90 4.98 -4.50
N GLU A 125 4.27 5.93 -3.81
CA GLU A 125 2.87 6.28 -4.01
C GLU A 125 2.73 7.50 -4.93
N TYR A 126 1.77 7.43 -5.85
CA TYR A 126 1.35 8.52 -6.72
C TYR A 126 -0.09 8.93 -6.43
N GLY A 127 -0.43 10.17 -6.76
CA GLY A 127 -1.74 10.77 -6.53
C GLY A 127 -1.88 11.44 -5.16
N PRO A 128 -3.13 11.68 -4.69
CA PRO A 128 -4.37 11.25 -5.29
C PRO A 128 -4.77 12.06 -6.54
N GLU A 129 -5.30 11.37 -7.55
CA GLU A 129 -5.97 11.95 -8.73
C GLU A 129 -7.49 11.76 -8.67
N HIS A 130 -8.26 12.45 -9.51
CA HIS A 130 -9.74 12.40 -9.47
C HIS A 130 -10.37 11.40 -10.45
N SER A 131 -9.56 10.71 -11.25
CA SER A 131 -10.01 9.65 -12.15
C SER A 131 -8.96 8.53 -12.31
N GLN A 132 -9.42 7.34 -12.72
CA GLN A 132 -8.55 6.20 -13.01
C GLN A 132 -7.54 6.53 -14.12
N SER A 133 -7.99 7.20 -15.19
CA SER A 133 -7.11 7.52 -16.32
C SER A 133 -6.01 8.51 -15.95
N GLU A 134 -6.29 9.45 -15.06
CA GLU A 134 -5.30 10.39 -14.56
C GLU A 134 -4.26 9.65 -13.70
N ILE A 135 -4.68 8.81 -12.75
CA ILE A 135 -3.71 8.10 -11.91
C ILE A 135 -2.84 7.12 -12.70
N ASP A 136 -3.40 6.47 -13.73
CA ASP A 136 -2.64 5.57 -14.61
C ASP A 136 -1.56 6.37 -15.35
N THR A 137 -1.90 7.60 -15.78
CA THR A 137 -0.96 8.51 -16.45
C THR A 137 0.12 9.01 -15.48
N THR A 138 -0.28 9.45 -14.28
CA THR A 138 0.64 9.96 -13.24
C THR A 138 1.63 8.87 -12.82
N CYS A 139 1.16 7.65 -12.58
CA CYS A 139 2.03 6.54 -12.23
C CYS A 139 2.96 6.12 -13.38
N ALA A 140 2.44 6.03 -14.61
CA ALA A 140 3.26 5.70 -15.77
C ALA A 140 4.34 6.76 -16.06
N ALA A 141 4.09 8.03 -15.71
CA ALA A 141 5.10 9.09 -15.80
C ALA A 141 6.21 8.91 -14.75
N GLY A 142 5.91 8.32 -13.60
CA GLY A 142 6.88 8.03 -12.54
C GLY A 142 7.43 9.27 -11.84
N THR A 143 6.78 10.42 -11.98
CA THR A 143 7.19 11.70 -11.40
C THR A 143 6.38 12.04 -10.15
N GLU A 144 6.99 12.79 -9.22
CA GLU A 144 6.34 13.30 -8.00
C GLU A 144 5.85 12.26 -6.99
N GLY A 145 6.16 10.98 -7.22
CA GLY A 145 5.86 9.90 -6.30
C GLY A 145 6.52 10.09 -4.93
N LYS A 146 5.81 9.68 -3.87
CA LYS A 146 6.26 9.74 -2.48
C LYS A 146 6.67 8.35 -2.01
N VAL A 147 7.92 8.21 -1.56
CA VAL A 147 8.41 6.95 -1.00
C VAL A 147 7.85 6.79 0.41
N LYS A 148 7.20 5.65 0.65
CA LYS A 148 6.59 5.28 1.93
C LYS A 148 7.03 3.89 2.35
N THR A 149 6.92 3.62 3.65
CA THR A 149 7.13 2.28 4.20
C THR A 149 6.08 1.92 5.22
N ALA A 150 5.95 0.63 5.51
CA ALA A 150 5.16 0.14 6.60
C ALA A 150 5.75 -1.17 7.13
N ASN A 151 5.51 -1.45 8.41
CA ASN A 151 5.84 -2.71 9.05
C ASN A 151 4.69 -3.16 9.96
N SER A 152 4.83 -4.33 10.60
CA SER A 152 3.81 -4.89 11.50
C SER A 152 3.89 -4.36 12.93
N ASP A 153 4.84 -3.49 13.23
CA ASP A 153 5.15 -3.08 14.60
C ASP A 153 4.71 -1.64 14.86
N ASN A 154 4.73 -0.81 13.82
CA ASN A 154 4.52 0.63 13.91
C ASN A 154 3.42 1.13 12.96
N TYR A 155 2.78 2.22 13.38
CA TYR A 155 1.85 3.01 12.58
C TYR A 155 2.63 4.03 11.75
N THR A 156 2.48 3.96 10.43
CA THR A 156 3.06 4.92 9.48
C THR A 156 2.00 5.95 9.11
N ALA A 157 2.31 7.25 9.27
CA ALA A 157 1.38 8.30 8.87
C ALA A 157 1.12 8.30 7.35
N ASP A 158 -0.15 8.44 6.99
CA ASP A 158 -0.61 8.63 5.61
C ASP A 158 -1.74 9.67 5.56
N VAL A 159 -1.35 10.94 5.45
CA VAL A 159 -2.22 12.12 5.38
C VAL A 159 -3.14 12.24 6.59
N THR A 160 -4.31 11.61 6.57
CA THR A 160 -5.32 11.65 7.65
C THR A 160 -5.45 10.33 8.40
N ILE A 161 -4.77 9.28 7.95
CA ILE A 161 -4.83 7.95 8.55
C ILE A 161 -3.42 7.47 8.91
N TYR A 162 -3.35 6.33 9.57
CA TYR A 162 -2.11 5.60 9.83
C TYR A 162 -2.19 4.19 9.27
N LEU A 163 -1.09 3.66 8.76
CA LEU A 163 -1.02 2.38 8.08
C LEU A 163 -0.07 1.45 8.83
N LYS A 164 -0.47 0.17 8.94
CA LYS A 164 0.33 -0.92 9.52
C LYS A 164 0.13 -2.17 8.69
N ILE A 165 1.15 -3.03 8.59
CA ILE A 165 1.01 -4.31 7.89
C ILE A 165 0.04 -5.19 8.68
N ASP A 166 -1.05 -5.61 8.00
CA ASP A 166 -2.08 -6.50 8.52
C ASP A 166 -1.72 -7.96 8.24
N SER A 167 -1.31 -8.23 7.00
CA SER A 167 -0.89 -9.57 6.58
C SER A 167 0.02 -9.53 5.36
N VAL A 168 0.81 -10.60 5.21
CA VAL A 168 1.61 -10.87 4.01
C VAL A 168 1.32 -12.29 3.59
N THR A 169 0.90 -12.48 2.34
CA THR A 169 0.64 -13.79 1.76
C THR A 169 1.60 -14.05 0.61
N THR A 170 1.95 -15.32 0.40
CA THR A 170 2.88 -15.77 -0.64
C THR A 170 2.28 -17.03 -1.24
N GLN A 171 1.94 -16.98 -2.52
CA GLN A 171 1.27 -18.06 -3.26
C GLN A 171 2.09 -18.49 -4.47
#